data_AF-A0A955YQY2-F1
#
_entry.id   AF-A0A955YQY2-F1
#
_cell.length_a   1.000
_cell.length_b   1.000
_cell.length_c   1.000
_cell.angle_alpha   90.00
_cell.angle_beta   90.00
_cell.angle_gamma   90.00
#
_symmetry.space_group_name_H-M   'P 1'
#
loop_
_entity.id
_entity.type
_entity.pdbx_description
1 polymer ?
#
loop_
_entity_poly.entity_id
_entity_poly.type
_entity_poly.pdbx_seq_one_letter_code
_entity_poly.pdbx_strand_id
1 'polypeptide(L)' 'MNCMALAHGDDVIVIDCGVKFPEHDLGIDVIHPDFRWLRENRKRIRGLIITHGHEDHIGAIPYLL' A
#
# COMPACT_ATOMS: atom_id res chain seq x y z
N MET A 1 -0.81 8.89 -2.60
CA MET A 1 -0.47 7.66 -1.85
C MET A 1 -1.73 7.10 -1.20
N ASN A 2 -2.38 6.18 -1.91
CA ASN A 2 -3.54 5.43 -1.43
C ASN A 2 -3.10 4.05 -0.96
N CYS A 3 -3.51 3.65 0.24
CA CYS A 3 -3.29 2.32 0.80
C CYS A 3 -4.18 2.15 2.04
N MET A 4 -5.33 1.51 1.89
CA MET A 4 -6.29 1.32 2.96
C MET A 4 -6.36 -0.17 3.35
N ALA A 5 -6.31 -0.47 4.65
CA ALA A 5 -6.62 -1.79 5.17
C ALA A 5 -8.05 -1.79 5.72
N LEU A 6 -8.95 -2.55 5.09
CA LEU A 6 -10.30 -2.78 5.57
C LEU A 6 -10.34 -4.11 6.33
N ALA A 7 -10.65 -4.07 7.62
CA ALA A 7 -10.69 -5.23 8.49
C ALA A 7 -12.11 -5.57 8.94
N HIS A 8 -12.46 -6.86 8.90
CA HIS A 8 -13.70 -7.38 9.46
C HIS A 8 -13.44 -8.77 10.05
N GLY A 9 -13.59 -8.92 11.38
CA GLY A 9 -13.19 -10.12 12.09
C GLY A 9 -11.70 -10.43 11.89
N ASP A 10 -11.42 -11.68 11.50
CA ASP A 10 -10.06 -12.17 11.23
C ASP A 10 -9.58 -11.90 9.80
N ASP A 11 -10.40 -11.23 8.98
CA ASP A 11 -10.09 -10.97 7.58
C ASP A 11 -9.72 -9.51 7.34
N VAL A 12 -8.76 -9.30 6.45
CA VAL A 12 -8.29 -8.00 5.99
C VAL A 12 -8.25 -7.99 4.47
N ILE A 13 -8.80 -6.94 3.87
CA ILE A 13 -8.61 -6.60 2.46
C ILE A 13 -7.80 -5.33 2.39
N VAL A 14 -6.75 -5.32 1.57
CA VAL A 14 -6.02 -4.09 1.25
C VAL A 14 -6.63 -3.49 -0.01
N ILE A 15 -6.91 -2.19 0.02
CA ILE A 15 -7.43 -1.42 -1.12
C ILE A 15 -6.35 -0.42 -1.51
N ASP A 16 -5.83 -0.60 -2.72
CA ASP A 16 -4.70 0.10 -3.31
C ASP A 16 -3.39 -0.02 -2.53
N CYS A 17 -2.28 0.24 -3.21
CA CYS A 17 -0.93 0.26 -2.67
C CYS A 17 -0.08 1.18 -3.55
N GLY A 18 -0.24 2.48 -3.38
CA GLY A 18 0.40 3.49 -4.21
C GLY A 18 1.56 4.22 -3.55
N VAL A 19 2.23 5.06 -4.34
CA VAL A 19 3.30 5.96 -3.87
C VAL A 19 2.85 7.41 -3.75
N LYS A 20 3.71 8.26 -3.17
CA LYS A 20 3.72 9.71 -3.35
C LYS A 20 5.08 10.11 -3.93
N PHE A 21 5.10 11.03 -4.87
CA PHE A 21 6.33 11.69 -5.31
C PHE A 21 6.68 12.85 -4.36
N PRO A 22 7.95 13.00 -3.95
CA PRO A 22 8.38 14.11 -3.09
C PRO A 22 8.34 15.44 -3.84
N GLU A 23 8.01 16.53 -3.14
CA GLU A 23 7.91 17.87 -3.75
C GLU A 23 9.25 18.61 -3.73
N HIS A 24 10.09 18.40 -2.69
CA HIS A 24 11.34 19.15 -2.47
C HIS A 24 12.52 18.31 -1.96
N ASP A 25 12.37 16.99 -1.78
CA ASP A 25 13.41 16.14 -1.21
C ASP A 25 14.37 15.61 -2.30
N LEU A 26 15.57 16.22 -2.38
CA LEU A 26 16.60 15.81 -3.33
C LEU A 26 17.16 14.42 -2.98
N GLY A 27 17.00 13.46 -3.89
CA GLY A 27 17.54 12.11 -3.78
C GLY A 27 16.57 11.03 -3.31
N ILE A 28 15.31 11.39 -3.00
CA ILE A 28 14.23 10.43 -2.79
C ILE A 28 13.45 10.29 -4.11
N ASP A 29 13.34 9.07 -4.64
CA ASP A 29 12.57 8.82 -5.86
C ASP A 29 11.07 8.74 -5.59
N VAL A 30 10.68 7.98 -4.56
CA VAL A 30 9.28 7.75 -4.17
C VAL A 30 9.14 7.55 -2.67
N ILE A 31 7.97 7.90 -2.14
CA ILE A 31 7.53 7.63 -0.77
C ILE A 31 6.42 6.58 -0.84
N HIS A 32 6.54 5.49 -0.07
CA HIS A 32 5.52 4.43 0.01
C HIS A 32 4.96 4.28 1.44
N PRO A 33 3.82 3.59 1.63
CA PRO A 33 3.24 3.37 2.95
C PRO A 33 4.12 2.50 3.85
N ASP A 34 3.98 2.66 5.16
CA ASP A 34 4.59 1.75 6.13
C ASP A 34 3.79 0.44 6.24
N PHE A 35 4.43 -0.67 5.90
CA PHE A 35 3.79 -1.99 5.87
C PHE A 35 3.95 -2.81 7.15
N ARG A 36 4.52 -2.25 8.24
CA ARG A 36 4.72 -2.99 9.50
C ARG A 36 3.46 -3.69 9.99
N TRP A 37 2.33 -2.97 10.01
CA TRP A 37 1.05 -3.55 10.46
C TRP A 37 0.55 -4.68 9.54
N LEU A 38 0.65 -4.51 8.22
CA LEU A 38 0.27 -5.54 7.24
C LEU A 38 1.16 -6.79 7.40
N ARG A 39 2.45 -6.61 7.66
CA ARG A 39 3.40 -7.71 7.90
C ARG A 39 3.05 -8.49 9.17
N GLU A 40 2.75 -7.78 10.26
CA GLU A 40 2.32 -8.39 11.53
C GLU A 40 0.98 -9.14 11.40
N ASN A 41 0.10 -8.68 10.50
CA ASN A 41 -1.23 -9.25 10.25
C ASN A 41 -1.31 -10.10 8.98
N ARG A 42 -0.19 -10.53 8.39
CA ARG A 42 -0.13 -11.18 7.06
C ARG A 42 -1.11 -12.33 6.88
N LYS A 43 -1.33 -13.14 7.93
CA LYS A 43 -2.24 -14.30 7.90
C LYS A 43 -3.72 -13.93 7.78
N ARG A 44 -4.08 -12.69 8.11
CA ARG A 44 -5.44 -12.13 8.03
C ARG A 44 -5.73 -11.56 6.64
N ILE A 45 -4.70 -11.25 5.85
CA ILE A 45 -4.86 -10.62 4.54
C ILE A 45 -5.42 -11.63 3.53
N ARG A 46 -6.55 -11.28 2.90
CA ARG A 46 -7.26 -12.10 1.90
C ARG A 46 -6.99 -11.66 0.47
N GLY A 47 -6.56 -10.42 0.27
CA GLY A 47 -6.20 -9.94 -1.06
C GLY A 47 -5.89 -8.44 -1.08
N LEU A 48 -5.41 -8.01 -2.24
CA LEU A 48 -5.20 -6.62 -2.62
C LEU A 48 -6.16 -6.30 -3.77
N ILE A 49 -7.02 -5.30 -3.57
CA ILE A 49 -7.93 -4.78 -4.59
C ILE A 49 -7.33 -3.49 -5.13
N ILE A 50 -7.19 -3.41 -6.45
CA ILE A 50 -6.71 -2.21 -7.15
C ILE A 50 -7.88 -1.51 -7.80
N THR A 51 -8.07 -0.23 -7.49
CA THR A 51 -9.15 0.58 -8.05
C THR A 51 -8.86 1.01 -9.49
N HIS A 52 -7.63 1.45 -9.78
CA HIS A 52 -7.14 1.81 -11.11
C HIS A 52 -5.60 1.85 -11.15
N GLY A 53 -5.03 2.13 -12.33
CA GLY A 53 -3.61 1.96 -12.62
C GLY A 53 -2.68 3.19 -12.44
N HIS A 54 -3.09 4.25 -11.74
CA HIS A 54 -2.19 5.38 -11.48
C HIS A 54 -1.15 5.03 -10.40
N GLU A 55 0.05 5.64 -10.46
CA GLU A 55 1.14 5.30 -9.53
C GLU A 55 0.78 5.55 -8.06
N ASP A 56 -0.10 6.51 -7.78
CA ASP A 56 -0.58 6.78 -6.43
C ASP A 56 -1.60 5.74 -5.92
N HIS A 57 -1.93 4.73 -6.72
CA HIS A 57 -2.73 3.55 -6.39
C HIS A 57 -1.97 2.21 -6.53
N ILE A 58 -1.00 2.08 -7.43
CA ILE A 58 -0.27 0.81 -7.67
C ILE A 58 1.24 0.87 -7.44
N GLY A 59 1.81 2.07 -7.34
CA GLY A 59 3.27 2.25 -7.40
C GLY A 59 4.03 1.65 -6.23
N ALA A 60 3.37 1.32 -5.13
CA ALA A 60 4.00 0.71 -3.96
C ALA A 60 3.88 -0.82 -3.92
N ILE A 61 3.14 -1.45 -4.86
CA ILE A 61 3.00 -2.91 -4.95
C ILE A 61 4.35 -3.64 -4.98
N PRO A 62 5.37 -3.19 -5.76
CA PRO A 62 6.67 -3.87 -5.79
C PRO A 62 7.44 -3.85 -4.46
N TYR A 63 7.09 -2.95 -3.55
CA TYR A 63 7.68 -2.87 -2.21
C TYR A 63 6.88 -3.67 -1.16
N LEU A 64 5.63 -4.01 -1.48
CA LEU A 64 4.73 -4.77 -0.60
C LEU A 64 4.86 -6.30 -0.78
N LEU A 65 5.06 -6.76 -2.02
CA LEU A 65 5.15 -8.19 -2.39
C LEU A 65 6.55 -8.78 -2.18
#